data_AF-A0A963MUX2-F1
#
_entry.id   AF-A0A963MUX2-F1
#
_cell.length_a   1.000
_cell.length_b   1.000
_cell.length_c   1.000
_cell.angle_alpha   90.00
_cell.angle_beta   90.00
_cell.angle_gamma   90.00
#
_symmetry.space_group_name_H-M   'P 1'
#
loop_
_entity.id
_entity.type
_entity.pdbx_description
1 polymer ?
#
loop_
_entity_poly.entity_id
_entity_poly.type
_entity_poly.pdbx_seq_one_letter_code
_entity_poly.pdbx_strand_id
1 'polypeptide(L)'
;MARQPGDEHEPQDHTATAGTVLMSGCSTMGGHGGMSFFVTSAGPGQGANLGGLSGADAHFQKLATAAGAGGKTWHAYLSSTGVNARDRIGKGPWVNARGDQIASSVADLHGDQNGLTKQTALTETGEVINGRGDKPNRHDILTGSNPDGTLAAGKTCSDWTSSGAGSAIVGHHDRMGLKDDAPSKSWNSSHGSRSCGQSDLQGTGGDGLVYCFAVN
;
A
#
# COMPACT_ATOMS: atom_id res chain seq x y z
N MET A 1 4.94 -26.26 -89.53
CA MET A 1 5.27 -27.69 -89.29
C MET A 1 6.14 -27.74 -88.04
N ALA A 2 6.01 -28.61 -87.05
CA ALA A 2 4.99 -29.53 -86.56
C ALA A 2 5.53 -30.01 -85.18
N ARG A 3 4.60 -30.39 -84.28
CA ARG A 3 4.77 -31.27 -83.09
C ARG A 3 5.29 -30.70 -81.75
N GLN A 4 4.34 -30.60 -80.81
CA GLN A 4 4.40 -30.86 -79.35
C GLN A 4 4.76 -32.35 -79.03
N PRO A 5 4.83 -32.82 -77.76
CA PRO A 5 5.07 -32.17 -76.45
C PRO A 5 6.07 -32.97 -75.56
N GLY A 6 6.32 -32.49 -74.33
CA GLY A 6 6.95 -33.26 -73.25
C GLY A 6 6.85 -32.52 -71.92
N ASP A 7 5.81 -32.81 -71.14
CA ASP A 7 5.60 -32.42 -69.74
C ASP A 7 6.51 -33.26 -68.82
N GLU A 8 7.32 -32.64 -67.96
CA GLU A 8 7.76 -33.22 -66.68
C GLU A 8 7.96 -32.12 -65.60
N HIS A 9 7.01 -32.12 -64.67
CA HIS A 9 7.04 -31.85 -63.22
C HIS A 9 7.93 -30.77 -62.56
N GLU A 10 7.22 -29.94 -61.78
CA GLU A 10 7.57 -29.01 -60.68
C GLU A 10 8.58 -29.55 -59.63
N PRO A 11 9.23 -28.70 -58.78
CA PRO A 11 8.51 -27.98 -57.72
C PRO A 11 8.91 -26.51 -57.49
N GLN A 12 7.93 -25.77 -56.97
CA GLN A 12 7.99 -24.37 -56.53
C GLN A 12 8.86 -24.19 -55.27
N ASP A 13 9.78 -23.22 -55.33
CA ASP A 13 10.59 -22.78 -54.19
C ASP A 13 9.99 -21.48 -53.64
N HIS A 14 8.99 -21.61 -52.77
CA HIS A 14 8.47 -20.50 -51.96
C HIS A 14 9.18 -20.50 -50.61
N THR A 15 10.13 -19.57 -50.47
CA THR A 15 10.80 -19.24 -49.22
C THR A 15 9.79 -18.71 -48.20
N ALA A 16 9.26 -19.61 -47.37
CA ALA A 16 8.47 -19.26 -46.19
C ALA A 16 9.41 -19.05 -45.00
N THR A 17 9.71 -17.78 -44.69
CA THR A 17 10.42 -17.40 -43.47
C THR A 17 9.56 -17.74 -42.26
N ALA A 18 10.05 -18.65 -41.41
CA ALA A 18 9.42 -19.05 -40.17
C ALA A 18 9.27 -17.86 -39.21
N GLY A 19 8.03 -17.48 -38.92
CA GLY A 19 7.70 -16.51 -37.88
C GLY A 19 7.78 -17.16 -36.50
N THR A 20 8.76 -16.75 -35.69
CA THR A 20 8.80 -17.09 -34.27
C THR A 20 7.67 -16.36 -33.54
N VAL A 21 6.59 -17.09 -33.23
CA VAL A 21 5.57 -16.62 -32.30
C VAL A 21 6.14 -16.74 -30.88
N LEU A 22 6.64 -15.63 -30.34
CA LEU A 22 6.87 -15.48 -28.90
C LEU A 22 5.51 -15.53 -28.21
N MET A 23 5.14 -16.71 -27.69
CA MET A 23 4.09 -16.84 -26.70
C MET A 23 4.55 -16.09 -25.45
N SER A 24 4.22 -14.80 -25.37
CA SER A 24 4.26 -14.05 -24.11
C SER A 24 3.27 -14.75 -23.18
N GLY A 25 3.79 -15.63 -22.33
CA GLY A 25 3.04 -16.15 -21.20
C GLY A 25 2.52 -14.94 -20.44
N CYS A 26 1.21 -14.76 -20.45
CA CYS A 26 0.54 -13.91 -19.48
C CYS A 26 0.92 -14.51 -18.13
N SER A 27 1.96 -13.97 -17.50
CA SER A 27 2.13 -14.14 -16.08
C SER A 27 0.84 -13.58 -15.52
N THR A 28 -0.03 -14.46 -15.07
CA THR A 28 -1.13 -14.06 -14.21
C THR A 28 -0.44 -13.42 -13.02
N MET A 29 -0.33 -12.08 -13.05
CA MET A 29 -0.20 -11.30 -11.83
C MET A 29 -1.41 -11.75 -11.04
N GLY A 30 -1.23 -12.74 -10.16
CA GLY A 30 -2.30 -13.37 -9.42
C GLY A 30 -2.95 -12.25 -8.64
N GLY A 31 -4.10 -11.77 -9.11
CA GLY A 31 -4.72 -10.59 -8.54
C GLY A 31 -4.92 -10.81 -7.05
N HIS A 32 -4.56 -9.83 -6.24
CA HIS A 32 -4.73 -9.90 -4.79
C HIS A 32 -6.20 -9.67 -4.41
N GLY A 33 -7.15 -10.34 -5.10
CA GLY A 33 -8.59 -10.14 -4.91
C GLY A 33 -9.07 -10.50 -3.49
N GLY A 34 -8.31 -11.35 -2.79
CA GLY A 34 -8.53 -11.67 -1.38
C GLY A 34 -7.96 -10.66 -0.39
N MET A 35 -7.02 -9.81 -0.80
CA MET A 35 -6.37 -8.82 0.06
C MET A 35 -7.39 -7.79 0.56
N SER A 36 -7.31 -7.49 1.85
CA SER A 36 -8.14 -6.49 2.52
C SER A 36 -7.35 -5.54 3.40
N PHE A 37 -6.02 -5.65 3.39
CA PHE A 37 -5.10 -4.72 4.02
C PHE A 37 -3.82 -4.58 3.20
N PHE A 38 -3.28 -3.36 3.14
CA PHE A 38 -1.92 -3.09 2.71
C PHE A 38 -1.42 -1.76 3.30
N VAL A 39 -0.12 -1.52 3.23
CA VAL A 39 0.48 -0.18 3.41
C VAL A 39 0.78 0.40 2.04
N THR A 40 0.51 1.67 1.78
CA THR A 40 0.80 2.24 0.45
C THR A 40 2.27 2.06 0.05
N SER A 41 2.52 1.62 -1.19
CA SER A 41 3.88 1.59 -1.76
C SER A 41 4.50 2.99 -1.91
N ALA A 42 3.65 4.00 -2.11
CA ALA A 42 4.01 5.42 -2.21
C ALA A 42 2.87 6.34 -1.76
N GLY A 43 3.23 7.49 -1.18
CA GLY A 43 2.30 8.60 -0.96
C GLY A 43 1.98 9.38 -2.24
N PRO A 44 1.04 10.34 -2.21
CA PRO A 44 0.66 11.15 -3.38
C PRO A 44 1.70 12.21 -3.79
N GLY A 45 2.83 12.31 -3.07
CA GLY A 45 3.96 13.20 -3.41
C GLY A 45 3.90 14.59 -2.78
N GLN A 46 2.93 14.87 -1.90
CA GLN A 46 2.77 16.15 -1.20
C GLN A 46 2.92 16.03 0.33
N GLY A 47 3.76 15.09 0.80
CA GLY A 47 3.88 14.81 2.23
C GLY A 47 2.56 14.34 2.83
N ALA A 48 2.15 14.94 3.94
CA ALA A 48 0.90 14.65 4.62
C ALA A 48 -0.32 15.39 4.04
N ASN A 49 -0.16 16.21 2.98
CA ASN A 49 -1.30 16.70 2.22
C ASN A 49 -1.80 15.57 1.31
N LEU A 50 -2.83 14.88 1.77
CA LEU A 50 -3.48 13.79 1.06
C LEU A 50 -4.77 14.25 0.36
N GLY A 51 -5.11 15.55 0.41
CA GLY A 51 -6.39 16.05 -0.05
C GLY A 51 -7.54 15.73 0.93
N GLY A 52 -7.24 15.66 2.23
CA GLY A 52 -8.17 15.20 3.25
C GLY A 52 -8.41 13.70 3.22
N LEU A 53 -9.35 13.23 4.04
CA LEU A 53 -9.69 11.80 4.11
C LEU A 53 -10.17 11.24 2.76
N SER A 54 -10.96 12.00 2.01
CA SER A 54 -11.45 11.60 0.69
C SER A 54 -10.33 11.45 -0.33
N GLY A 55 -9.34 12.35 -0.30
CA GLY A 55 -8.20 12.26 -1.21
C GLY A 55 -7.29 11.07 -0.87
N ALA A 56 -7.10 10.79 0.43
CA ALA A 56 -6.39 9.59 0.88
C ALA A 56 -7.09 8.32 0.39
N ASP A 57 -8.40 8.20 0.62
CA ASP A 57 -9.19 7.03 0.20
C ASP A 57 -9.16 6.84 -1.33
N ALA A 58 -9.23 7.92 -2.12
CA ALA A 58 -9.14 7.86 -3.57
C ALA A 58 -7.77 7.37 -4.06
N HIS A 59 -6.67 7.81 -3.43
CA HIS A 59 -5.33 7.30 -3.73
C HIS A 59 -5.24 5.80 -3.46
N PHE A 60 -5.86 5.33 -2.38
CA PHE A 60 -5.77 3.92 -1.97
C PHE A 60 -6.60 3.02 -2.87
N GLN A 61 -7.79 3.49 -3.26
CA GLN A 61 -8.62 2.82 -4.26
C GLN A 61 -7.85 2.66 -5.59
N LYS A 62 -7.10 3.69 -6.00
CA LYS A 62 -6.26 3.64 -7.21
C LYS A 62 -5.17 2.56 -7.10
N LEU A 63 -4.42 2.53 -6.00
CA LEU A 63 -3.37 1.52 -5.77
C LEU A 63 -3.95 0.10 -5.72
N ALA A 64 -5.03 -0.09 -4.94
CA ALA A 64 -5.70 -1.38 -4.86
C ALA A 64 -6.24 -1.85 -6.21
N THR A 65 -6.80 -0.95 -7.01
CA THR A 65 -7.26 -1.27 -8.38
C THR A 65 -6.11 -1.74 -9.25
N ALA A 66 -4.97 -1.06 -9.21
CA ALA A 66 -3.77 -1.46 -9.96
C ALA A 66 -3.24 -2.83 -9.53
N ALA A 67 -3.40 -3.19 -8.25
CA ALA A 67 -3.04 -4.51 -7.70
C ALA A 67 -4.10 -5.61 -7.91
N GLY A 68 -5.21 -5.32 -8.61
CA GLY A 68 -6.29 -6.28 -8.85
C GLY A 68 -7.27 -6.46 -7.69
N ALA A 69 -7.26 -5.55 -6.71
CA ALA A 69 -8.16 -5.54 -5.55
C ALA A 69 -9.17 -4.36 -5.58
N GLY A 70 -9.47 -3.83 -6.77
CA GLY A 70 -10.35 -2.66 -6.97
C GLY A 70 -11.83 -2.90 -6.72
N GLY A 71 -12.28 -4.15 -6.58
CA GLY A 71 -13.69 -4.49 -6.32
C GLY A 71 -14.16 -4.24 -4.88
N LYS A 72 -13.27 -3.79 -3.99
CA LYS A 72 -13.56 -3.44 -2.60
C LYS A 72 -13.58 -1.92 -2.43
N THR A 73 -14.26 -1.46 -1.39
CA THR A 73 -14.13 -0.08 -0.90
C THR A 73 -12.96 -0.01 0.07
N TRP A 74 -12.03 0.92 -0.17
CA TRP A 74 -10.83 1.09 0.64
C TRP A 74 -10.85 2.39 1.42
N HIS A 75 -10.53 2.32 2.71
CA HIS A 75 -10.38 3.48 3.57
C HIS A 75 -8.98 3.57 4.18
N ALA A 76 -8.53 4.81 4.31
CA ALA A 76 -7.34 5.17 5.03
C ALA A 76 -7.53 5.02 6.54
N TYR A 77 -6.57 4.37 7.19
CA TYR A 77 -6.46 4.42 8.66
C TYR A 77 -5.87 5.78 9.07
N LEU A 78 -6.72 6.81 9.02
CA LEU A 78 -6.38 8.17 9.40
C LEU A 78 -7.52 8.74 10.23
N SER A 79 -7.18 9.33 11.37
CA SER A 79 -8.11 10.17 12.12
C SER A 79 -8.08 11.59 11.58
N SER A 80 -9.20 12.31 11.69
CA SER A 80 -9.31 13.75 11.41
C SER A 80 -10.25 14.37 12.43
N THR A 81 -10.39 15.71 12.44
CA THR A 81 -11.39 16.37 13.28
C THR A 81 -12.77 15.73 13.10
N GLY A 82 -13.36 15.23 14.20
CA GLY A 82 -14.66 14.57 14.20
C GLY A 82 -14.68 13.13 13.69
N VAL A 83 -13.53 12.53 13.34
CA VAL A 83 -13.45 11.18 12.78
C VAL A 83 -12.30 10.39 13.39
N ASN A 84 -12.59 9.23 13.97
CA ASN A 84 -11.57 8.29 14.44
C ASN A 84 -11.21 7.28 13.34
N ALA A 85 -9.93 6.95 13.20
CA ALA A 85 -9.46 5.96 12.23
C ALA A 85 -10.12 4.58 12.44
N ARG A 86 -10.25 4.15 13.71
CA ARG A 86 -10.84 2.85 14.07
C ARG A 86 -12.28 2.64 13.57
N ASP A 87 -13.04 3.74 13.42
CA ASP A 87 -14.46 3.69 13.07
C ASP A 87 -14.68 3.63 11.55
N ARG A 88 -13.63 3.84 10.76
CA ARG A 88 -13.70 3.92 9.29
C ARG A 88 -13.40 2.60 8.59
N ILE A 89 -12.62 1.72 9.19
CA ILE A 89 -11.95 0.61 8.47
C ILE A 89 -12.79 -0.66 8.29
N GLY A 90 -14.07 -0.64 8.68
CA GLY A 90 -14.93 -1.83 8.71
C GLY A 90 -14.69 -2.71 9.93
N LYS A 91 -15.24 -3.93 9.92
CA LYS A 91 -15.17 -4.83 11.09
C LYS A 91 -14.04 -5.86 11.03
N GLY A 92 -13.45 -6.07 9.87
CA GLY A 92 -12.50 -7.16 9.60
C GLY A 92 -13.21 -8.44 9.15
N PRO A 93 -12.47 -9.56 8.98
CA PRO A 93 -11.03 -9.68 9.14
C PRO A 93 -10.26 -8.95 8.03
N TRP A 94 -8.99 -8.64 8.29
CA TRP A 94 -8.08 -8.09 7.28
C TRP A 94 -6.89 -8.99 7.03
N VAL A 95 -6.57 -9.21 5.75
CA VAL A 95 -5.45 -10.03 5.29
C VAL A 95 -4.58 -9.25 4.31
N ASN A 96 -3.27 -9.47 4.35
CA ASN A 96 -2.32 -8.82 3.43
C ASN A 96 -2.33 -9.47 2.03
N ALA A 97 -1.49 -8.97 1.13
CA ALA A 97 -1.34 -9.47 -0.24
C ALA A 97 -0.95 -10.97 -0.35
N ARG A 98 -0.32 -11.54 0.69
CA ARG A 98 0.06 -12.97 0.77
C ARG A 98 -1.02 -13.83 1.43
N GLY A 99 -2.10 -13.22 1.93
CA GLY A 99 -3.15 -13.92 2.65
C GLY A 99 -2.89 -14.09 4.14
N ASP A 100 -1.81 -13.52 4.69
CA ASP A 100 -1.57 -13.54 6.13
C ASP A 100 -2.59 -12.63 6.84
N GLN A 101 -3.17 -13.13 7.93
CA GLN A 101 -4.13 -12.34 8.71
C GLN A 101 -3.41 -11.27 9.54
N ILE A 102 -3.89 -10.02 9.40
CA ILE A 102 -3.43 -8.86 10.15
C ILE A 102 -4.24 -8.69 11.43
N ALA A 103 -5.56 -8.79 11.33
CA ALA A 103 -6.43 -8.80 12.50
C ALA A 103 -7.79 -9.42 12.13
N SER A 104 -8.43 -10.08 13.10
CA SER A 104 -9.76 -10.67 12.89
C SER A 104 -10.88 -9.68 13.17
N SER A 105 -10.61 -8.66 13.99
CA SER A 105 -11.56 -7.63 14.39
C SER A 105 -10.87 -6.29 14.69
N VAL A 106 -11.64 -5.20 14.81
CA VAL A 106 -11.14 -3.90 15.30
C VAL A 106 -10.50 -4.05 16.69
N ALA A 107 -11.08 -4.89 17.56
CA ALA A 107 -10.54 -5.13 18.90
C ALA A 107 -9.16 -5.79 18.83
N ASP A 108 -9.00 -6.82 17.99
CA ASP A 108 -7.71 -7.48 17.80
C ASP A 108 -6.68 -6.55 17.18
N LEU A 109 -7.09 -5.73 16.21
CA LEU A 109 -6.21 -4.77 15.54
C LEU A 109 -5.57 -3.78 16.54
N HIS A 110 -6.32 -3.35 17.56
CA HIS A 110 -5.82 -2.44 18.59
C HIS A 110 -5.33 -3.18 19.85
N GLY A 111 -5.32 -4.52 19.82
CA GLY A 111 -4.75 -5.36 20.86
C GLY A 111 -3.29 -5.70 20.59
N ASP A 112 -2.67 -6.41 21.54
CA ASP A 112 -1.24 -6.74 21.48
C ASP A 112 -0.88 -7.85 20.49
N GLN A 113 -1.87 -8.63 20.04
CA GLN A 113 -1.68 -9.84 19.24
C GLN A 113 -2.05 -9.67 17.77
N ASN A 114 -2.15 -8.42 17.27
CA ASN A 114 -2.31 -8.21 15.84
C ASN A 114 -1.08 -8.70 15.06
N GLY A 115 -1.29 -9.01 13.79
CA GLY A 115 -0.29 -9.54 12.89
C GLY A 115 0.60 -8.46 12.25
N LEU A 116 0.69 -7.23 12.77
CA LEU A 116 1.53 -6.18 12.16
C LEU A 116 2.99 -6.36 12.55
N THR A 117 3.81 -6.64 11.53
CA THR A 117 5.27 -6.74 11.59
C THR A 117 5.84 -6.22 10.27
N LYS A 118 7.16 -6.00 10.20
CA LYS A 118 7.83 -5.64 8.94
C LYS A 118 7.53 -6.64 7.79
N GLN A 119 7.37 -7.92 8.13
CA GLN A 119 7.20 -9.01 7.17
C GLN A 119 5.77 -9.17 6.67
N THR A 120 4.80 -8.60 7.38
CA THR A 120 3.36 -8.75 7.12
C THR A 120 2.69 -7.43 6.74
N ALA A 121 3.26 -6.28 7.11
CA ALA A 121 2.87 -4.94 6.68
C ALA A 121 3.37 -4.65 5.25
N LEU A 122 2.77 -5.34 4.29
CA LEU A 122 3.19 -5.34 2.89
C LEU A 122 2.52 -4.25 2.07
N THR A 123 3.15 -3.92 0.93
CA THR A 123 2.52 -3.09 -0.09
C THR A 123 1.33 -3.77 -0.75
N GLU A 124 0.55 -3.00 -1.52
CA GLU A 124 -0.55 -3.55 -2.35
C GLU A 124 -0.08 -4.60 -3.36
N THR A 125 1.21 -4.64 -3.69
CA THR A 125 1.84 -5.64 -4.57
C THR A 125 2.55 -6.76 -3.79
N GLY A 126 2.47 -6.77 -2.45
CA GLY A 126 3.06 -7.80 -1.59
C GLY A 126 4.54 -7.63 -1.27
N GLU A 127 5.10 -6.45 -1.57
CA GLU A 127 6.50 -6.12 -1.27
C GLU A 127 6.68 -5.75 0.20
N VAL A 128 7.86 -6.07 0.73
CA VAL A 128 8.27 -5.64 2.09
C VAL A 128 8.69 -4.19 2.04
N ILE A 129 8.20 -3.39 3.00
CA ILE A 129 8.57 -1.98 3.10
C ILE A 129 9.86 -1.86 3.89
N ASN A 130 10.74 -0.97 3.43
CA ASN A 130 11.93 -0.59 4.18
C ASN A 130 11.54 -0.08 5.58
N GLY A 131 12.10 -0.71 6.61
CA GLY A 131 11.93 -0.32 8.00
C GLY A 131 13.18 0.35 8.56
N ARG A 132 13.21 0.47 9.88
CA ARG A 132 14.35 0.99 10.61
C ARG A 132 15.61 0.18 10.31
N GLY A 133 16.67 0.87 9.89
CA GLY A 133 17.96 0.28 9.51
C GLY A 133 18.15 0.06 8.01
N ASP A 134 17.08 0.12 7.21
CA ASP A 134 17.16 0.06 5.75
C ASP A 134 17.42 1.43 5.12
N LYS A 135 17.74 1.45 3.82
CA LYS A 135 17.94 2.67 3.04
C LYS A 135 17.11 2.65 1.73
N PRO A 136 16.27 3.67 1.48
CA PRO A 136 15.86 4.72 2.41
C PRO A 136 15.08 4.16 3.61
N ASN A 137 15.10 4.86 4.75
CA ASN A 137 14.26 4.53 5.90
C ASN A 137 12.82 4.99 5.62
N ARG A 138 11.82 4.09 5.73
CA ARG A 138 10.40 4.35 5.45
C ARG A 138 9.49 3.75 6.52
N HIS A 139 9.95 3.78 7.78
CA HIS A 139 9.32 3.03 8.86
C HIS A 139 8.11 3.74 9.49
N ASP A 140 8.08 5.07 9.49
CA ASP A 140 6.94 5.83 10.00
C ASP A 140 5.77 5.82 9.01
N ILE A 141 4.58 5.48 9.53
CA ILE A 141 3.31 5.47 8.82
C ILE A 141 2.38 6.53 9.46
N LEU A 142 1.79 7.41 8.65
CA LEU A 142 0.86 8.45 9.13
C LEU A 142 -0.44 7.84 9.66
N THR A 143 -0.92 8.31 10.82
CA THR A 143 -2.18 7.84 11.43
C THR A 143 -3.04 8.94 12.04
N GLY A 144 -2.39 9.94 12.66
CA GLY A 144 -3.06 10.98 13.45
C GLY A 144 -3.90 10.44 14.61
N SER A 145 -3.55 9.26 15.14
CA SER A 145 -4.39 8.51 16.07
C SER A 145 -3.71 8.23 17.41
N ASN A 146 -4.48 8.14 18.49
CA ASN A 146 -4.07 7.54 19.76
C ASN A 146 -3.96 6.01 19.62
N PRO A 147 -3.36 5.29 20.59
CA PRO A 147 -3.19 3.83 20.50
C PRO A 147 -4.50 3.06 20.29
N ASP A 148 -5.60 3.56 20.85
CA ASP A 148 -6.93 2.97 20.70
C ASP A 148 -7.62 3.30 19.36
N GLY A 149 -6.94 4.03 18.47
CA GLY A 149 -7.43 4.42 17.15
C GLY A 149 -8.37 5.63 17.14
N THR A 150 -8.52 6.33 18.28
CA THR A 150 -9.21 7.62 18.35
C THR A 150 -8.32 8.77 17.88
N LEU A 151 -8.93 9.92 17.56
CA LEU A 151 -8.20 11.10 17.12
C LEU A 151 -7.15 11.57 18.16
N ALA A 152 -5.89 11.70 17.71
CA ALA A 152 -4.90 12.51 18.40
C ALA A 152 -5.09 13.98 18.01
N ALA A 153 -5.75 14.76 18.88
CA ALA A 153 -6.18 16.12 18.57
C ALA A 153 -5.04 17.03 18.09
N GLY A 154 -5.25 17.70 16.95
CA GLY A 154 -4.26 18.61 16.35
C GLY A 154 -3.04 17.92 15.74
N LYS A 155 -3.06 16.58 15.61
CA LYS A 155 -1.94 15.78 15.08
C LYS A 155 -2.28 15.10 13.75
N THR A 156 -2.88 15.86 12.84
CA THR A 156 -3.38 15.35 11.55
C THR A 156 -2.89 16.19 10.37
N CYS A 157 -1.90 17.09 10.56
CA CYS A 157 -1.43 17.98 9.50
C CYS A 157 -2.56 18.77 8.81
N SER A 158 -3.36 19.47 9.63
CA SER A 158 -4.58 20.17 9.20
C SER A 158 -5.57 19.24 8.49
N ASP A 159 -5.91 18.12 9.15
CA ASP A 159 -6.79 17.09 8.59
C ASP A 159 -6.37 16.64 7.19
N TRP A 160 -5.07 16.41 7.03
CA TRP A 160 -4.42 15.89 5.83
C TRP A 160 -4.52 16.81 4.62
N THR A 161 -4.53 18.12 4.86
CA THR A 161 -4.55 19.16 3.81
C THR A 161 -3.30 20.04 3.81
N SER A 162 -2.38 19.86 4.75
CA SER A 162 -1.14 20.64 4.84
C SER A 162 0.08 19.80 4.49
N SER A 163 0.97 20.41 3.70
CA SER A 163 2.35 19.96 3.47
C SER A 163 3.38 20.89 4.12
N GLY A 164 2.92 21.83 4.96
CA GLY A 164 3.73 22.85 5.62
C GLY A 164 3.94 22.57 7.10
N ALA A 165 3.87 23.63 7.91
CA ALA A 165 3.98 23.53 9.36
C ALA A 165 2.86 22.68 9.97
N GLY A 166 3.19 21.98 11.06
CA GLY A 166 2.28 21.09 11.77
C GLY A 166 3.01 19.85 12.24
N SER A 167 2.25 18.84 12.63
CA SER A 167 2.78 17.51 12.98
C SER A 167 1.64 16.50 12.83
N ALA A 168 1.96 15.28 12.44
CA ALA A 168 1.04 14.16 12.47
C ALA A 168 1.53 13.10 13.46
N ILE A 169 0.61 12.44 14.19
CA ILE A 169 1.02 11.19 14.86
C ILE A 169 1.29 10.14 13.78
N VAL A 170 2.41 9.45 13.95
CA VAL A 170 2.83 8.29 13.18
C VAL A 170 2.87 7.04 14.06
N GLY A 171 2.84 5.88 13.45
CA GLY A 171 3.25 4.63 14.08
C GLY A 171 4.21 3.84 13.18
N HIS A 172 4.72 2.72 13.68
CA HIS A 172 5.80 1.98 13.04
C HIS A 172 5.32 0.64 12.48
N HIS A 173 5.37 0.44 11.16
CA HIS A 173 4.95 -0.83 10.54
C HIS A 173 5.82 -2.02 10.95
N ASP A 174 7.07 -1.73 11.30
CA ASP A 174 8.06 -2.73 11.69
C ASP A 174 8.08 -3.04 13.19
N ARG A 175 7.26 -2.34 14.00
CA ARG A 175 7.20 -2.46 15.47
C ARG A 175 8.56 -2.21 16.15
N MET A 176 9.45 -1.44 15.52
CA MET A 176 10.77 -1.12 16.06
C MET A 176 10.82 0.33 16.56
N GLY A 177 11.63 0.60 17.58
CA GLY A 177 11.87 1.97 18.04
C GLY A 177 13.23 2.14 18.72
N LEU A 178 13.47 3.32 19.28
CA LEU A 178 14.73 3.63 19.97
C LEU A 178 14.78 3.03 21.39
N LYS A 179 13.63 2.76 21.99
CA LYS A 179 13.48 2.24 23.34
C LYS A 179 12.61 0.99 23.36
N ASP A 180 12.75 0.21 24.41
CA ASP A 180 11.87 -0.92 24.70
C ASP A 180 10.67 -0.47 25.54
N ASP A 181 9.79 0.33 24.93
CA ASP A 181 8.53 0.79 25.54
C ASP A 181 7.36 0.72 24.54
N ALA A 182 6.14 0.79 25.06
CA ALA A 182 4.93 0.63 24.24
C ALA A 182 4.80 1.69 23.12
N PRO A 183 5.03 2.99 23.36
CA PRO A 183 5.00 3.99 22.30
C PRO A 183 6.03 3.70 21.20
N SER A 184 7.28 3.40 21.56
CA SER A 184 8.36 3.15 20.59
C SER A 184 8.10 1.96 19.67
N LYS A 185 7.24 1.02 20.08
CA LYS A 185 6.85 -0.14 19.28
C LYS A 185 5.47 0.02 18.65
N SER A 186 4.73 1.08 18.96
CA SER A 186 3.35 1.27 18.54
C SER A 186 3.21 1.35 17.02
N TRP A 187 2.30 0.56 16.45
CA TRP A 187 2.08 0.53 15.00
C TRP A 187 1.28 1.73 14.50
N ASN A 188 0.49 2.37 15.38
CA ASN A 188 -0.38 3.49 15.06
C ASN A 188 -0.16 4.77 15.87
N SER A 189 0.61 4.74 16.96
CA SER A 189 0.71 5.90 17.87
C SER A 189 2.04 5.91 18.63
N SER A 190 3.11 6.23 17.93
CA SER A 190 4.48 6.24 18.44
C SER A 190 4.94 7.66 18.81
N HIS A 191 5.04 8.53 17.82
CA HIS A 191 5.46 9.93 18.02
C HIS A 191 4.87 10.86 16.97
N GLY A 192 5.09 12.16 17.15
CA GLY A 192 4.78 13.17 16.15
C GLY A 192 5.83 13.23 15.04
N SER A 193 5.42 13.56 13.82
CA SER A 193 6.33 13.93 12.75
C SER A 193 6.97 15.29 12.99
N ARG A 194 8.15 15.54 12.40
CA ARG A 194 8.84 16.83 12.45
C ARG A 194 8.00 17.97 11.87
N SER A 195 7.36 17.69 10.75
CA SER A 195 6.45 18.60 10.02
C SER A 195 5.57 17.79 9.08
N CYS A 196 4.83 18.44 8.20
CA CYS A 196 3.90 17.79 7.27
C CYS A 196 4.44 17.65 5.84
N GLY A 197 5.56 18.30 5.51
CA GLY A 197 6.19 18.22 4.19
C GLY A 197 6.95 16.92 3.96
N GLN A 198 7.08 16.48 2.69
CA GLN A 198 7.73 15.21 2.35
C GLN A 198 9.15 15.08 2.93
N SER A 199 9.98 16.12 2.78
CA SER A 199 11.35 16.13 3.29
C SER A 199 11.41 16.02 4.82
N ASP A 200 10.42 16.58 5.52
CA ASP A 200 10.33 16.50 6.97
C ASP A 200 9.83 15.15 7.46
N LEU A 201 8.92 14.50 6.71
CA LEU A 201 8.53 13.11 6.98
C LEU A 201 9.72 12.17 6.79
N GLN A 202 10.49 12.34 5.72
CA GLN A 202 11.75 11.61 5.49
C GLN A 202 12.79 11.88 6.57
N GLY A 203 12.91 13.14 7.01
CA GLY A 203 13.78 13.52 8.13
C GLY A 203 13.30 13.02 9.50
N THR A 204 12.04 12.60 9.62
CA THR A 204 11.49 11.93 10.82
C THR A 204 11.84 10.44 10.79
N GLY A 205 11.65 9.80 9.63
CA GLY A 205 11.83 8.35 9.48
C GLY A 205 10.78 7.66 8.60
N GLY A 206 9.86 8.42 8.00
CA GLY A 206 8.81 7.94 7.12
C GLY A 206 8.93 8.41 5.68
N ASP A 207 7.87 8.19 4.91
CA ASP A 207 7.81 8.61 3.50
C ASP A 207 6.39 9.01 3.06
N GLY A 208 5.55 9.41 4.03
CA GLY A 208 4.15 9.74 3.77
C GLY A 208 3.28 8.53 3.44
N LEU A 209 3.63 7.36 3.99
CA LEU A 209 2.89 6.11 3.79
C LEU A 209 1.73 6.02 4.78
N VAL A 210 0.72 5.21 4.41
CA VAL A 210 -0.52 5.06 5.18
C VAL A 210 -1.00 3.60 5.12
N TYR A 211 -1.66 3.14 6.17
CA TYR A 211 -2.37 1.85 6.16
C TYR A 211 -3.73 1.96 5.45
N CYS A 212 -4.00 1.01 4.56
CA CYS A 212 -5.22 0.92 3.77
C CYS A 212 -5.99 -0.33 4.20
N PHE A 213 -7.27 -0.16 4.52
CA PHE A 213 -8.15 -1.24 4.93
C PHE A 213 -9.36 -1.30 4.01
N ALA A 214 -9.70 -2.50 3.55
CA ALA A 214 -10.98 -2.72 2.91
C ALA A 214 -12.10 -2.68 3.96
N VAL A 215 -13.20 -2.03 3.61
CA VAL A 215 -14.40 -1.98 4.45
C VAL A 215 -15.17 -3.29 4.28
N ASN A 216 -14.92 -4.24 5.17
CA ASN A 216 -15.60 -5.53 5.24
C ASN A 216 -16.74 -5.51 6.26
#